data_AF-A0A523VQB7-F1
#
_entry.id   AF-A0A523VQB7-F1
#
_cell.length_a   1.000
_cell.length_b   1.000
_cell.length_c   1.000
_cell.angle_alpha   90.00
_cell.angle_beta   90.00
_cell.angle_gamma   90.00
#
_symmetry.space_group_name_H-M   'P 1'
#
loop_
_entity.id
_entity.type
_entity.pdbx_description
1 polymer ?
#
loop_
_entity_poly.entity_id
_entity_poly.type
_entity_poly.pdbx_seq_one_letter_code
_entity_poly.pdbx_strand_id
1 'polypeptide(L)'
;MHNSTQTDLKSFIQNEIIKNVKKVRGKHAPISEIVNSVPKTLAVEKIYDLSESNKNFFLFIVKNYSKTPKLRYFLAISLANNSSDFLVQIAKDSAIKNKLKLIQYSIYRKIFRIQLLLIKEINEIEDYTDLVEKLKNLRSEFRGKLEKIKNLVENE
;
A
#
# COMPACT_ATOMS: atom_id res chain seq x y z
N MET A 1 -16.04 11.36 -19.82
CA MET A 1 -15.33 11.41 -18.53
C MET A 1 -16.40 11.41 -17.45
N HIS A 2 -16.68 10.26 -16.84
CA HIS A 2 -17.59 10.20 -15.69
C HIS A 2 -16.76 10.58 -14.47
N ASN A 3 -17.05 11.74 -13.85
CA ASN A 3 -16.50 12.06 -12.54
C ASN A 3 -17.12 11.09 -11.54
N SER A 4 -16.43 9.99 -11.21
CA SER A 4 -16.88 9.10 -10.15
C SER A 4 -16.95 9.89 -8.84
N THR A 5 -18.11 9.91 -8.19
CA THR A 5 -18.27 10.65 -6.95
C THR A 5 -17.61 9.86 -5.81
N GLN A 6 -17.24 10.53 -4.72
CA GLN A 6 -16.74 9.87 -3.50
C GLN A 6 -17.71 8.79 -2.96
N THR A 7 -19.00 8.93 -3.22
CA THR A 7 -20.03 7.94 -2.87
C THR A 7 -19.91 6.68 -3.74
N ASP A 8 -19.61 6.84 -5.03
CA ASP A 8 -19.42 5.74 -5.97
C ASP A 8 -18.16 4.95 -5.61
N LEU A 9 -17.04 5.65 -5.33
CA LEU A 9 -15.81 5.00 -4.90
C LEU A 9 -16.02 4.21 -3.60
N LYS A 10 -16.71 4.80 -2.61
CA LYS A 10 -17.03 4.09 -1.36
C LYS A 10 -17.83 2.82 -1.62
N SER A 11 -18.85 2.90 -2.49
CA SER A 11 -19.71 1.76 -2.83
C SER A 11 -18.93 0.67 -3.56
N PHE A 12 -18.09 1.05 -4.53
CA PHE A 12 -17.17 0.15 -5.21
C PHE A 12 -16.23 -0.58 -4.25
N ILE A 13 -15.56 0.15 -3.35
CA ILE A 13 -14.70 -0.46 -2.33
C ILE A 13 -15.47 -1.45 -1.47
N GLN A 14 -16.69 -1.11 -1.05
CA GLN A 14 -17.52 -1.95 -0.18
C GLN A 14 -18.02 -3.22 -0.87
N ASN A 15 -18.47 -3.10 -2.12
CA ASN A 15 -19.20 -4.17 -2.81
C ASN A 15 -18.30 -5.05 -3.66
N GLU A 16 -17.25 -4.49 -4.25
CA GLU A 16 -16.37 -5.20 -5.19
C GLU A 16 -15.05 -5.61 -4.54
N ILE A 17 -14.44 -4.74 -3.73
CA ILE A 17 -13.10 -4.99 -3.19
C ILE A 17 -13.12 -5.74 -1.87
N ILE A 18 -13.98 -5.35 -0.91
CA ILE A 18 -13.93 -5.88 0.46
C ILE A 18 -15.07 -6.82 0.86
N LYS A 19 -16.03 -7.09 -0.02
CA LYS A 19 -17.26 -7.84 0.30
C LYS A 19 -17.00 -9.17 1.01
N ASN A 20 -16.02 -9.93 0.52
CA ASN A 20 -15.69 -11.27 1.02
C ASN A 20 -14.26 -11.38 1.56
N VAL A 21 -13.58 -10.26 1.81
CA VAL A 21 -12.17 -10.28 2.21
C VAL A 21 -11.99 -10.14 3.72
N LYS A 22 -10.93 -10.73 4.24
CA LYS A 22 -10.66 -10.75 5.68
C LYS A 22 -10.17 -9.39 6.17
N LYS A 23 -10.93 -8.79 7.09
CA LYS A 23 -10.44 -7.63 7.86
C LYS A 23 -9.31 -8.06 8.80
N VAL A 24 -8.19 -7.34 8.76
CA VAL A 24 -7.09 -7.51 9.72
C VAL A 24 -7.53 -6.97 11.09
N ARG A 25 -7.53 -7.87 12.09
CA ARG A 25 -7.99 -7.57 13.46
C ARG A 25 -6.96 -6.73 14.23
N GLY A 26 -7.46 -5.93 15.17
CA GLY A 26 -6.65 -5.15 16.11
C GLY A 26 -6.64 -3.65 15.80
N LYS A 27 -5.97 -2.90 16.69
CA LYS A 27 -5.65 -1.48 16.49
C LYS A 27 -4.43 -1.35 15.59
N HIS A 28 -4.50 -0.39 14.67
CA HIS A 28 -3.52 -0.13 13.63
C HIS A 28 -2.77 1.16 13.95
N ALA A 29 -1.46 1.20 13.67
CA ALA A 29 -0.68 2.42 13.83
C ALA A 29 -1.09 3.46 12.77
N PRO A 30 -1.01 4.76 13.05
CA PRO A 30 -1.25 5.77 12.02
C PRO A 30 -0.15 5.74 10.96
N ILE A 31 -0.47 6.25 9.76
CA ILE A 31 0.50 6.49 8.68
C ILE A 31 0.86 7.97 8.67
N SER A 32 2.15 8.28 8.66
CA SER A 32 2.62 9.67 8.53
C SER A 32 2.72 10.08 7.05
N GLU A 33 2.45 11.35 6.77
CA GLU A 33 2.74 11.99 5.49
C GLU A 33 3.11 13.45 5.68
N ILE A 34 3.80 14.03 4.70
CA ILE A 34 4.13 15.46 4.66
C ILE A 34 3.19 16.14 3.67
N VAL A 35 2.50 17.19 4.13
CA VAL A 35 1.52 17.94 3.33
C VAL A 35 1.84 19.42 3.50
N ASN A 36 2.19 20.09 2.40
CA ASN A 36 2.65 21.49 2.41
C ASN A 36 3.74 21.73 3.47
N SER A 37 4.75 20.85 3.49
CA SER A 37 5.87 20.85 4.46
C SER A 37 5.48 20.64 5.93
N VAL A 38 4.21 20.30 6.23
CA VAL A 38 3.74 20.02 7.58
C VAL A 38 3.54 18.51 7.75
N PRO A 39 4.13 17.88 8.78
CA PRO A 39 3.84 16.50 9.13
C PRO A 39 2.38 16.32 9.54
N LYS A 40 1.71 15.34 8.92
CA LYS A 40 0.35 14.93 9.23
C LYS A 40 0.30 13.44 9.49
N THR A 41 -0.63 13.03 10.34
CA THR A 41 -0.87 11.61 10.66
C THR A 41 -2.26 11.21 10.21
N LEU A 42 -2.32 10.12 9.45
CA LEU A 42 -3.55 9.48 8.99
C LEU A 42 -3.87 8.32 9.93
N ALA A 43 -4.95 8.43 10.69
CA ALA A 43 -5.42 7.33 11.54
C ALA A 43 -5.95 6.19 10.65
N VAL A 44 -5.36 5.00 10.79
CA VAL A 44 -5.80 3.80 10.06
C VAL A 44 -7.01 3.20 10.76
N GLU A 45 -8.17 3.26 10.12
CA GLU A 45 -9.42 2.72 10.67
C GLU A 45 -9.53 1.22 10.46
N LYS A 46 -9.20 0.77 9.24
CA LYS A 46 -9.31 -0.63 8.85
C LYS A 46 -8.21 -0.97 7.86
N ILE A 47 -7.74 -2.21 7.97
CA ILE A 47 -6.92 -2.86 6.94
C ILE A 47 -7.65 -4.13 6.55
N TYR A 48 -7.71 -4.39 5.25
CA TYR A 48 -8.26 -5.61 4.67
C TYR A 48 -7.15 -6.35 3.94
N ASP A 49 -7.07 -7.66 4.17
CA ASP A 49 -6.14 -8.55 3.49
C ASP A 49 -6.79 -9.03 2.20
N LEU A 50 -6.21 -8.63 1.06
CA LEU A 50 -6.71 -8.98 -0.26
C LEU A 50 -5.98 -10.21 -0.84
N SER A 51 -5.19 -10.93 -0.04
CA SER A 51 -4.29 -11.98 -0.55
C SER A 51 -5.00 -13.14 -1.25
N GLU A 52 -6.29 -13.35 -1.02
CA GLU A 52 -7.09 -14.35 -1.72
C GLU A 52 -7.33 -13.98 -3.19
N SER A 53 -7.58 -12.70 -3.48
CA SER A 53 -7.79 -12.22 -4.86
C SER A 53 -6.49 -11.71 -5.50
N ASN A 54 -5.65 -11.03 -4.72
CA ASN A 54 -4.38 -10.46 -5.16
C ASN A 54 -3.31 -10.71 -4.09
N LYS A 55 -2.45 -11.71 -4.32
CA LYS A 55 -1.45 -12.15 -3.34
C LYS A 55 -0.60 -10.98 -2.81
N ASN A 56 -0.52 -10.84 -1.48
CA ASN A 56 0.26 -9.80 -0.78
C ASN A 56 -0.27 -8.37 -0.91
N PHE A 57 -1.53 -8.21 -1.35
CA PHE A 57 -2.19 -6.91 -1.36
C PHE A 57 -2.97 -6.66 -0.08
N PHE A 58 -3.04 -5.40 0.29
CA PHE A 58 -3.80 -4.90 1.41
C PHE A 58 -4.54 -3.63 1.03
N LEU A 59 -5.76 -3.46 1.51
CA LEU A 59 -6.48 -2.21 1.42
C LEU A 59 -6.50 -1.52 2.78
N PHE A 60 -6.00 -0.29 2.82
CA PHE A 60 -6.04 0.58 3.98
C PHE A 60 -7.18 1.58 3.82
N ILE A 61 -8.03 1.65 4.84
CA ILE A 61 -9.04 2.71 4.98
C ILE A 61 -8.57 3.61 6.12
N VAL A 62 -8.32 4.87 5.80
CA VAL A 62 -7.77 5.85 6.74
C VAL A 62 -8.67 7.07 6.87
N LYS A 63 -8.66 7.70 8.05
CA LYS A 63 -9.33 8.98 8.27
C LYS A 63 -8.54 10.11 7.64
N ASN A 64 -9.23 10.96 6.90
CA ASN A 64 -8.64 12.16 6.33
C ASN A 64 -8.57 13.27 7.40
N TYR A 65 -7.40 13.89 7.59
CA TYR A 65 -7.28 15.04 8.50
C TYR A 65 -8.06 16.26 7.99
N SER A 66 -8.27 16.39 6.67
CA SER A 66 -9.06 17.48 6.07
C SER A 66 -10.56 17.30 6.25
N LYS A 67 -11.01 16.17 6.83
CA LYS A 67 -12.42 15.76 7.01
C LYS A 67 -13.24 15.56 5.72
N THR A 68 -12.78 16.06 4.58
CA THR A 68 -13.44 15.94 3.27
C THR A 68 -12.43 15.46 2.21
N PRO A 69 -12.65 14.30 1.58
CA PRO A 69 -13.60 13.25 1.98
C PRO A 69 -13.27 12.72 3.38
N LYS A 70 -14.26 12.15 4.09
CA LYS A 70 -14.07 11.64 5.48
C LYS A 70 -13.03 10.53 5.55
N LEU A 71 -13.01 9.66 4.53
CA LEU A 71 -12.13 8.51 4.43
C LEU A 71 -11.31 8.62 3.16
N ARG A 72 -10.10 8.07 3.20
CA ARG A 72 -9.22 7.85 2.06
C ARG A 72 -8.89 6.38 1.97
N TYR A 73 -8.72 5.90 0.74
CA TYR A 73 -8.51 4.48 0.43
C TYR A 73 -7.12 4.32 -0.18
N PHE A 74 -6.30 3.45 0.40
CA PHE A 74 -4.96 3.17 -0.12
C PHE A 74 -4.83 1.70 -0.45
N LEU A 75 -4.39 1.42 -1.66
CA LEU A 75 -3.96 0.09 -2.05
C LEU A 75 -2.48 -0.07 -1.73
N ALA A 76 -2.14 -1.20 -1.13
CA ALA A 76 -0.80 -1.53 -0.72
C ALA A 76 -0.40 -2.90 -1.26
N ILE A 77 0.87 -3.06 -1.63
CA ILE A 77 1.49 -4.36 -1.92
C ILE A 77 2.72 -4.56 -1.04
N SER A 78 2.87 -5.76 -0.48
CA SER A 78 4.05 -6.12 0.30
C SER A 78 5.22 -6.51 -0.60
N LEU A 79 6.31 -5.75 -0.49
CA LEU A 79 7.59 -6.04 -1.13
C LEU A 79 8.37 -7.10 -0.33
N ALA A 80 8.37 -6.96 0.99
CA ALA A 80 9.07 -7.86 1.91
C ALA A 80 8.34 -7.96 3.25
N ASN A 81 8.31 -9.17 3.82
CA ASN A 81 7.67 -9.42 5.11
C ASN A 81 8.43 -8.79 6.29
N ASN A 82 9.75 -8.66 6.15
CA ASN A 82 10.62 -7.97 7.09
C ASN A 82 11.37 -6.90 6.31
N SER A 83 11.20 -5.66 6.72
CA SER A 83 11.90 -4.52 6.15
C SER A 83 13.30 -4.39 6.76
N SER A 84 14.22 -3.87 5.96
CA SER A 84 15.53 -3.38 6.38
C SER A 84 15.88 -2.13 5.56
N ASP A 85 16.84 -1.35 6.03
CA ASP A 85 17.30 -0.14 5.33
C ASP A 85 17.79 -0.45 3.91
N PHE A 86 18.45 -1.60 3.72
CA PHE A 86 18.87 -2.07 2.42
C PHE A 86 17.70 -2.25 1.45
N LEU A 87 16.64 -2.93 1.88
CA LEU A 87 15.44 -3.14 1.05
C LEU A 87 14.74 -1.81 0.75
N VAL A 88 14.75 -0.88 1.70
CA VAL A 88 14.24 0.49 1.49
C VAL A 88 15.02 1.18 0.38
N GLN A 89 16.36 1.15 0.42
CA GLN A 89 17.20 1.78 -0.61
C GLN A 89 16.93 1.21 -2.01
N ILE A 90 16.79 -0.11 -2.14
CA ILE A 90 16.50 -0.76 -3.44
C ILE A 90 15.14 -0.30 -4.01
N ALA A 91 14.13 -0.14 -3.15
CA ALA A 91 12.77 0.19 -3.57
C ALA A 91 12.53 1.70 -3.73
N LYS A 92 13.31 2.55 -3.07
CA LYS A 92 13.07 4.00 -2.93
C LYS A 92 12.93 4.70 -4.29
N ASP A 93 13.88 4.48 -5.19
CA ASP A 93 13.91 5.18 -6.47
C ASP A 93 12.72 4.80 -7.36
N SER A 94 12.38 3.51 -7.39
CA SER A 94 11.20 3.03 -8.12
C SER A 94 9.91 3.59 -7.52
N ALA A 95 9.82 3.73 -6.19
CA ALA A 95 8.67 4.35 -5.53
C ALA A 95 8.51 5.83 -5.91
N ILE A 96 9.60 6.61 -5.83
CA ILE A 96 9.62 8.04 -6.17
C ILE A 96 9.25 8.24 -7.64
N LYS A 97 9.90 7.53 -8.55
CA LYS A 97 9.65 7.59 -10.01
C LYS A 97 8.17 7.34 -10.34
N ASN A 98 7.52 6.46 -9.59
CA ASN A 98 6.13 6.06 -9.81
C ASN A 98 5.10 6.85 -8.99
N LYS A 99 5.53 7.88 -8.24
CA LYS A 99 4.69 8.68 -7.33
C LYS A 99 3.94 7.80 -6.30
N LEU A 100 4.62 6.78 -5.79
CA LEU A 100 4.14 5.89 -4.73
C LEU A 100 4.79 6.26 -3.40
N LYS A 101 4.15 5.89 -2.29
CA LYS A 101 4.77 5.97 -0.98
C LYS A 101 5.35 4.61 -0.62
N LEU A 102 6.57 4.61 -0.11
CA LEU A 102 7.21 3.45 0.48
C LEU A 102 7.11 3.57 2.00
N ILE A 103 6.50 2.61 2.67
CA ILE A 103 6.31 2.63 4.13
C ILE A 103 6.79 1.34 4.77
N GLN A 104 7.29 1.47 6.00
CA GLN A 104 7.60 0.36 6.88
C GLN A 104 6.47 0.22 7.89
N TYR A 105 5.71 -0.88 7.84
CA TYR A 105 4.45 -0.97 8.57
C TYR A 105 4.16 -2.37 9.09
N SER A 106 3.73 -2.46 10.36
CA SER A 106 3.30 -3.72 10.98
C SER A 106 1.81 -3.95 10.76
N ILE A 107 1.45 -4.69 9.71
CA ILE A 107 0.05 -5.05 9.41
C ILE A 107 -0.55 -5.94 10.49
N TYR A 108 0.17 -6.99 10.89
CA TYR A 108 -0.27 -7.95 11.89
C TYR A 108 0.48 -7.71 13.19
N ARG A 109 -0.11 -6.92 14.09
CA ARG A 109 0.51 -6.52 15.36
C ARG A 109 1.04 -7.67 16.21
N LYS A 110 0.42 -8.86 16.13
CA LYS A 110 0.84 -10.04 16.90
C LYS A 110 2.17 -10.66 16.42
N ILE A 111 2.63 -10.30 15.23
CA ILE A 111 3.72 -11.01 14.56
C ILE A 111 5.06 -10.25 14.71
N PHE A 112 5.11 -9.06 15.34
CA PHE A 112 6.33 -8.23 15.51
C PHE A 112 7.18 -8.10 14.22
N ARG A 113 6.53 -8.16 13.06
CA ARG A 113 7.17 -8.01 11.75
C ARG A 113 6.76 -6.69 11.12
N ILE A 114 7.76 -5.91 10.74
CA ILE A 114 7.57 -4.66 10.02
C ILE A 114 7.74 -4.97 8.53
N GLN A 115 6.66 -4.91 7.77
CA GLN A 115 6.70 -5.15 6.33
C GLN A 115 7.16 -3.90 5.59
N LEU A 116 7.79 -4.10 4.44
CA LEU A 116 8.05 -3.03 3.47
C LEU A 116 6.90 -3.01 2.46
N LEU A 117 6.14 -1.92 2.43
CA LEU A 117 4.96 -1.77 1.59
C LEU A 117 5.15 -0.63 0.59
N LEU A 118 4.75 -0.86 -0.67
CA LEU A 118 4.42 0.22 -1.59
C LEU A 118 2.94 0.50 -1.50
N ILE A 119 2.58 1.77 -1.31
CA ILE A 119 1.19 2.20 -1.19
C ILE A 119 0.86 3.36 -2.13
N LYS A 120 -0.39 3.40 -2.58
CA LYS A 120 -0.95 4.50 -3.38
C LYS A 120 -2.41 4.70 -3.03
N GLU A 121 -2.82 5.95 -3.03
CA GLU A 121 -4.22 6.33 -2.86
C GLU A 121 -5.03 5.97 -4.10
N ILE A 122 -6.22 5.43 -3.90
CA ILE A 122 -7.24 5.24 -4.93
C ILE A 122 -8.15 6.47 -4.87
N ASN A 123 -8.11 7.28 -5.92
CA ASN A 123 -8.95 8.49 -6.00
C ASN A 123 -10.22 8.25 -6.79
N GLU A 124 -10.15 7.40 -7.82
CA GLU A 124 -11.22 7.07 -8.75
C GLU A 124 -11.33 5.56 -8.93
N ILE A 125 -12.47 5.07 -9.43
CA ILE A 125 -12.72 3.63 -9.59
C ILE A 125 -11.85 3.06 -10.71
N GLU A 126 -11.76 3.83 -11.79
CA GLU A 126 -11.02 3.51 -13.01
C GLU A 126 -9.53 3.26 -12.72
N ASP A 127 -8.97 3.94 -11.72
CA ASP A 127 -7.58 3.79 -11.28
C ASP A 127 -7.26 2.40 -10.71
N TYR A 128 -8.25 1.65 -10.22
CA TYR A 128 -8.00 0.49 -9.38
C TYR A 128 -7.26 -0.63 -10.12
N THR A 129 -7.74 -1.04 -11.29
CA THR A 129 -7.17 -2.16 -12.05
C THR A 129 -5.75 -1.82 -12.53
N ASP A 130 -5.57 -0.62 -13.06
CA ASP A 130 -4.26 -0.12 -13.50
C ASP A 130 -3.27 -0.04 -12.33
N LEU A 131 -3.74 0.39 -11.16
CA LEU A 131 -2.92 0.45 -9.97
C LEU A 131 -2.51 -0.95 -9.48
N VAL A 132 -3.39 -1.94 -9.53
CA VAL A 132 -3.06 -3.34 -9.20
C VAL A 132 -1.93 -3.84 -10.09
N GLU A 133 -2.06 -3.69 -11.41
CA GLU A 133 -1.03 -4.14 -12.36
C GLU A 133 0.28 -3.37 -12.19
N LYS A 134 0.21 -2.05 -11.99
CA LYS A 134 1.39 -1.23 -11.70
C LYS A 134 2.13 -1.71 -10.45
N LEU A 135 1.42 -2.00 -9.37
CA LEU A 135 2.03 -2.48 -8.11
C LEU A 135 2.62 -3.89 -8.27
N LYS A 136 2.00 -4.78 -9.05
CA LYS A 136 2.58 -6.10 -9.39
C LYS A 136 3.89 -5.96 -10.16
N ASN A 137 3.91 -5.11 -11.19
CA ASN A 137 5.09 -4.89 -12.02
C ASN A 137 6.26 -4.35 -11.19
N LEU A 138 6.01 -3.38 -10.32
CA LEU A 138 7.06 -2.82 -9.45
C LEU A 138 7.59 -3.81 -8.43
N ARG A 139 6.74 -4.69 -7.91
CA ARG A 139 7.19 -5.79 -7.05
C ARG A 139 8.05 -6.80 -7.81
N SER A 140 7.70 -7.08 -9.07
CA SER A 140 8.53 -7.93 -9.93
C SER A 140 9.90 -7.30 -10.19
N GLU A 141 9.94 -6.00 -10.53
CA GLU A 141 11.18 -5.24 -10.70
C GLU A 141 12.05 -5.28 -9.43
N PHE A 142 11.45 -5.04 -8.26
CA PHE A 142 12.12 -5.10 -6.97
C PHE A 142 12.76 -6.47 -6.72
N ARG A 143 12.04 -7.57 -7.01
CA ARG A 143 12.57 -8.93 -6.90
C ARG A 143 13.70 -9.19 -7.89
N GLY A 144 13.56 -8.74 -9.13
CA GLY A 144 14.61 -8.85 -10.13
C GLY A 144 15.89 -8.13 -9.71
N LYS A 145 15.79 -6.97 -9.03
CA LYS A 145 16.94 -6.28 -8.44
C LYS A 145 17.59 -7.12 -7.33
N LEU A 146 16.80 -7.72 -6.46
CA LEU A 146 17.32 -8.59 -5.38
C LEU A 146 18.05 -9.82 -5.94
N GLU A 147 17.49 -10.48 -6.95
CA GLU A 147 18.15 -11.64 -7.58
C GLU A 147 19.46 -11.25 -8.26
N LYS A 148 19.52 -10.10 -8.93
CA LYS A 148 20.78 -9.59 -9.50
C LYS A 148 21.84 -9.38 -8.40
N ILE A 149 21.47 -8.79 -7.28
CA ILE A 149 22.38 -8.56 -6.15
C ILE A 149 22.85 -9.90 -5.56
N LYS A 150 21.92 -10.84 -5.35
CA LYS A 150 22.26 -12.19 -4.86
C LYS A 150 23.29 -12.85 -5.76
N ASN A 151 23.07 -12.82 -7.08
CA ASN A 151 24.00 -13.42 -8.04
C ASN A 151 25.36 -12.70 -8.08
N LEU A 152 25.44 -11.41 -7.77
CA LEU A 152 26.73 -10.72 -7.67
C LEU A 152 27.53 -11.24 -6.47
N VAL A 153 26.86 -11.45 -5.32
CA VAL A 153 27.51 -11.94 -4.09
C VAL A 153 27.90 -13.42 -4.20
N GLU A 154 27.12 -14.25 -4.89
CA GLU A 154 27.42 -15.68 -5.06
C GLU A 154 28.54 -15.97 -6.09
N ASN A 155 28.89 -15.00 -6.94
CA ASN A 155 29.95 -15.12 -7.93
C ASN A 155 31.24 -14.37 -7.54
N GLU A 156 31.33 -13.89 -6.29
CA GLU A 156 32.57 -13.41 -5.63
C GLU A 156 33.21 -14.53 -4.81
#